data_AF-A0A9D3V1K1-F1
#
_entry.id   AF-A0A9D3V1K1-F1
#
_cell.length_a   1.000
_cell.length_b   1.000
_cell.length_c   1.000
_cell.angle_alpha   90.00
_cell.angle_beta   90.00
_cell.angle_gamma   90.00
#
_symmetry.space_group_name_H-M   'P 1'
#
loop_
_entity.id
_entity.type
_entity.pdbx_description
1 polymer ?
#
loop_
_entity_poly.entity_id
_entity_poly.type
_entity_poly.pdbx_seq_one_letter_code
_entity_poly.pdbx_strand_id
1 'polypeptide(L)'
;MALLKAFDPCAICLLCLVLSASELCNGGITGNFLRKEYSPDMPLDSDVFQVPPGYNAPQQVHITQGDTDGRGVIISWITPDEPGSDTVLYWSENSKHKNRAEGIFVRYKFFNYTSGYIHHCTIKNLEYNTKYMYEIGIGYTIRRFWFKTPPRTGPDVPYTFGLIGDLGQTHDSNVTLTHYESNPKNGKTVLFLGDLSYSNDYPFHDNTRNSHHFMEGETMRVVFESWFVKYKVDVVFSGHVHAYERSKRISNIAYNIVNGMCTPVDDQSAPVYITIGDGGNHDGPAIGMVEPQPSFSAYREASFGHGIFDIKNRTHAYFSWHRNQDGYAVEADSFWFHNSYWNPLGKSFVAQN
;
A
#
# COMPACT_ATOMS: atom_id res chain seq x y z
N MET A 1 17.82 -67.58 7.90
CA MET A 1 16.47 -67.70 7.33
C MET A 1 15.47 -67.54 8.47
N ALA A 2 15.03 -66.31 8.76
CA ALA A 2 13.96 -66.03 9.71
C ALA A 2 13.36 -64.64 9.41
N LEU A 3 12.15 -64.68 8.88
CA LEU A 3 11.07 -63.68 8.91
C LEU A 3 11.35 -62.24 8.44
N LEU A 4 11.12 -62.02 7.14
CA LEU A 4 10.37 -60.84 6.70
C LEU A 4 8.99 -60.88 7.37
N LYS A 5 8.71 -59.97 8.30
CA LYS A 5 7.35 -59.70 8.76
C LYS A 5 6.61 -59.01 7.62
N ALA A 6 5.62 -59.69 7.06
CA ALA A 6 4.69 -59.14 6.10
C ALA A 6 3.97 -57.93 6.74
N PHE A 7 4.07 -56.77 6.10
CA PHE A 7 3.21 -55.65 6.42
C PHE A 7 1.77 -56.04 6.04
N ASP A 8 0.84 -55.87 6.98
CA ASP A 8 -0.58 -56.15 6.77
C ASP A 8 -1.12 -55.29 5.60
N PRO A 9 -1.62 -55.88 4.51
CA PRO A 9 -2.18 -55.16 3.38
C PRO A 9 -3.31 -54.20 3.79
N CYS A 10 -4.07 -54.53 4.84
CA CYS A 10 -5.10 -53.66 5.39
C CYS A 10 -4.52 -52.41 6.04
N ALA A 11 -3.36 -52.51 6.71
CA ALA A 11 -2.69 -51.36 7.31
C ALA A 11 -2.13 -50.40 6.24
N ILE A 12 -1.62 -50.94 5.13
CA ILE A 12 -1.17 -50.13 3.99
C ILE A 12 -2.36 -49.44 3.31
N CYS A 13 -3.45 -50.15 3.07
CA CYS A 13 -4.67 -49.55 2.52
C CYS A 13 -5.25 -48.47 3.43
N LEU A 14 -5.24 -48.67 4.76
CA LEU A 14 -5.69 -47.65 5.71
C LEU A 14 -4.77 -46.42 5.69
N LEU A 15 -3.45 -46.63 5.61
CA LEU A 15 -2.48 -45.53 5.52
C LEU A 15 -2.63 -44.76 4.21
N CYS A 16 -2.84 -45.45 3.09
CA CYS A 16 -3.14 -44.84 1.79
C CYS A 16 -4.48 -44.12 1.80
N LEU A 17 -5.52 -44.65 2.47
CA LEU A 17 -6.81 -44.00 2.66
C LEU A 17 -6.73 -42.76 3.54
N VAL A 18 -5.92 -42.80 4.61
CA VAL A 18 -5.66 -41.63 5.47
C VAL A 18 -4.83 -40.59 4.71
N LEU A 19 -3.85 -41.01 3.89
CA LEU A 19 -3.05 -40.13 3.03
C LEU A 19 -3.85 -39.57 1.85
N SER A 20 -4.84 -40.30 1.31
CA SER A 20 -5.73 -39.84 0.24
C SER A 20 -6.91 -39.01 0.76
N ALA A 21 -7.35 -39.26 2.00
CA ALA A 21 -8.33 -38.42 2.70
C ALA A 21 -7.69 -37.17 3.32
N SER A 22 -6.37 -37.20 3.55
CA SER A 22 -5.56 -36.00 3.70
C SER A 22 -5.18 -35.45 2.33
N GLU A 23 -6.16 -35.10 1.51
CA GLU A 23 -5.99 -33.85 0.79
C GLU A 23 -5.81 -32.81 1.89
N LEU A 24 -4.56 -32.41 2.15
CA LEU A 24 -4.24 -31.24 2.93
C LEU A 24 -4.96 -30.09 2.23
N CYS A 25 -6.21 -29.82 2.62
CA CYS A 25 -6.85 -28.56 2.39
C CYS A 25 -5.90 -27.52 3.00
N ASN A 26 -5.06 -26.93 2.16
CA ASN A 26 -4.34 -25.70 2.46
C ASN A 26 -5.40 -24.60 2.54
N GLY A 27 -6.19 -24.65 3.62
CA GLY A 27 -6.99 -23.53 4.08
C GLY A 27 -6.05 -22.35 4.29
N GLY A 28 -6.51 -21.16 3.94
CA GLY A 28 -5.75 -19.95 4.25
C GLY A 28 -5.51 -19.82 5.75
N ILE A 29 -4.67 -18.86 6.12
CA ILE A 29 -4.42 -18.52 7.50
C ILE A 29 -5.34 -17.34 7.86
N THR A 30 -6.12 -17.49 8.91
CA THR A 30 -6.79 -16.36 9.57
C THR A 30 -6.02 -16.05 10.84
N GLY A 31 -5.51 -14.82 10.95
CA GLY A 31 -4.79 -14.35 12.12
C GLY A 31 -5.67 -14.43 13.38
N ASN A 32 -5.09 -14.90 14.48
CA ASN A 32 -5.82 -15.05 15.75
C ASN A 32 -5.98 -13.72 16.52
N PHE A 33 -5.35 -12.65 16.03
CA PHE A 33 -5.37 -11.36 16.70
C PHE A 33 -6.67 -10.61 16.38
N LEU A 34 -7.36 -10.17 17.44
CA LEU A 34 -8.54 -9.33 17.36
C LEU A 34 -8.29 -8.08 18.20
N ARG A 35 -8.14 -6.95 17.52
CA ARG A 35 -8.03 -5.65 18.19
C ARG A 35 -9.41 -5.25 18.74
N LYS A 36 -9.47 -4.97 20.04
CA LYS A 36 -10.71 -4.59 20.74
C LYS A 36 -10.89 -3.08 20.92
N GLU A 37 -9.79 -2.33 20.90
CA GLU A 37 -9.78 -0.88 21.07
C GLU A 37 -8.97 -0.23 19.94
N TYR A 38 -9.47 0.89 19.43
CA TYR A 38 -8.81 1.70 18.41
C TYR A 38 -8.99 3.18 18.76
N SER A 39 -8.09 4.01 18.23
CA SER A 39 -7.96 5.39 18.67
C SER A 39 -8.91 6.34 17.92
N PRO A 40 -9.47 7.36 18.59
CA PRO A 40 -10.12 8.47 17.90
C PRO A 40 -9.07 9.32 17.14
N ASP A 41 -9.57 10.26 16.33
CA ASP A 41 -8.71 11.27 15.69
C ASP A 41 -7.90 12.06 16.72
N MET A 42 -6.65 12.35 16.37
CA MET A 42 -5.76 13.14 17.22
C MET A 42 -6.32 14.56 17.42
N PRO A 43 -6.25 15.12 18.64
CA PRO A 43 -6.65 16.49 18.91
C PRO A 43 -5.86 17.52 18.07
N LEU A 44 -6.47 18.67 17.76
CA LEU A 44 -5.83 19.72 16.94
C LEU A 44 -4.55 20.31 17.55
N ASP A 45 -4.39 20.22 18.88
CA ASP A 45 -3.21 20.66 19.62
C ASP A 45 -2.11 19.58 19.73
N SER A 46 -2.30 18.42 19.09
CA SER A 46 -1.26 17.40 18.96
C SER A 46 -0.02 17.94 18.27
N ASP A 47 1.14 17.46 18.67
CA ASP A 47 2.45 17.86 18.14
C ASP A 47 2.58 17.70 16.63
N VAL A 48 2.04 16.62 16.07
CA VAL A 48 2.04 16.34 14.62
C VAL A 48 1.26 17.37 13.78
N PHE A 49 0.36 18.15 14.39
CA PHE A 49 -0.41 19.20 13.71
C PHE A 49 0.12 20.62 13.95
N GLN A 50 1.25 20.75 14.65
CA GLN A 50 1.83 22.07 14.91
C GLN A 50 2.17 22.80 13.61
N VAL A 51 1.70 24.04 13.52
CA VAL A 51 1.96 24.93 12.39
C VAL A 51 3.44 25.34 12.42
N PRO A 52 4.16 25.28 11.27
CA PRO A 52 5.54 25.76 11.19
C PRO A 52 5.65 27.23 11.59
N PRO A 53 6.62 27.60 12.45
CA PRO A 53 6.76 28.98 12.90
C PRO A 53 7.28 29.89 11.78
N GLY A 54 6.89 31.17 11.83
CA GLY A 54 7.30 32.20 10.88
C GLY A 54 6.14 32.73 10.04
N TYR A 55 6.26 33.98 9.61
CA TYR A 55 5.22 34.62 8.81
C TYR A 55 5.06 33.94 7.44
N ASN A 56 3.82 33.56 7.10
CA ASN A 56 3.47 32.87 5.87
C ASN A 56 4.31 31.61 5.58
N ALA A 57 4.77 30.93 6.64
CA ALA A 57 5.64 29.77 6.52
C ALA A 57 4.96 28.64 5.72
N PRO A 58 5.61 28.07 4.69
CA PRO A 58 5.04 26.96 3.93
C PRO A 58 4.70 25.77 4.83
N GLN A 59 3.49 25.24 4.71
CA GLN A 59 2.99 24.08 5.45
C GLN A 59 2.41 23.03 4.50
N GLN A 60 2.06 21.85 5.04
CA GLN A 60 1.49 20.74 4.27
C GLN A 60 2.32 20.38 3.03
N VAL A 61 3.65 20.37 3.19
CA VAL A 61 4.61 20.14 2.10
C VAL A 61 4.56 18.67 1.70
N HIS A 62 4.34 18.39 0.43
CA HIS A 62 4.31 17.02 -0.11
C HIS A 62 4.83 17.00 -1.56
N ILE A 63 5.34 15.84 -1.97
CA ILE A 63 5.91 15.65 -3.31
C ILE A 63 5.36 14.38 -3.95
N THR A 64 5.32 14.36 -5.28
CA THR A 64 5.01 13.14 -6.05
C THR A 64 5.77 13.15 -7.38
N GLN A 65 5.85 11.98 -8.04
CA GLN A 65 6.46 11.89 -9.36
C GLN A 65 5.69 12.77 -10.37
N GLY A 66 6.43 13.59 -11.12
CA GLY A 66 5.89 14.62 -12.01
C GLY A 66 6.00 14.32 -13.50
N ASP A 67 6.47 13.13 -13.87
CA ASP A 67 6.61 12.65 -15.23
C ASP A 67 6.41 11.12 -15.32
N THR A 68 6.49 10.56 -16.52
CA THR A 68 6.38 9.10 -16.72
C THR A 68 7.67 8.34 -16.38
N ASP A 69 8.81 9.03 -16.44
CA ASP A 69 10.13 8.38 -16.52
C ASP A 69 10.96 8.52 -15.24
N GLY A 70 10.45 9.20 -14.20
CA GLY A 70 11.11 9.39 -12.91
C GLY A 70 12.12 10.54 -12.86
N ARG A 71 12.08 11.47 -13.82
CA ARG A 71 12.95 12.67 -13.88
C ARG A 71 12.20 13.96 -13.57
N GLY A 72 10.91 13.84 -13.25
CA GLY A 72 10.04 14.94 -12.85
C GLY A 72 9.55 14.74 -11.42
N VAL A 73 9.44 15.85 -10.68
CA VAL A 73 8.83 15.87 -9.36
C VAL A 73 7.88 17.06 -9.29
N ILE A 74 6.66 16.83 -8.81
CA ILE A 74 5.73 17.88 -8.41
C ILE A 74 5.95 18.14 -6.92
N ILE A 75 6.24 19.39 -6.57
CA ILE A 75 6.37 19.86 -5.20
C ILE A 75 5.16 20.73 -4.91
N SER A 76 4.48 20.43 -3.80
CA SER A 76 3.26 21.09 -3.39
C SER A 76 3.36 21.57 -1.95
N TRP A 77 2.80 22.73 -1.65
CA TRP A 77 2.73 23.30 -0.30
C TRP A 77 1.60 24.31 -0.17
N ILE A 78 1.29 24.72 1.05
CA ILE A 78 0.31 25.77 1.34
C ILE A 78 0.99 26.94 2.05
N THR A 79 0.65 28.16 1.66
CA THR A 79 0.91 29.38 2.43
C THR A 79 -0.40 29.87 3.07
N PRO A 80 -0.44 30.16 4.38
CA PRO A 80 -1.69 30.42 5.10
C PRO A 80 -2.20 31.87 4.99
N ASP A 81 -1.30 32.85 4.94
CA ASP A 81 -1.65 34.27 5.17
C ASP A 81 -1.89 35.03 3.86
N GLU A 82 -0.97 34.88 2.90
CA GLU A 82 -1.01 35.57 1.60
C GLU A 82 -0.39 34.70 0.49
N PRO A 83 -0.58 35.01 -0.81
CA PRO A 83 -0.14 34.13 -1.89
C PRO A 83 1.31 33.67 -1.76
N GLY A 84 2.24 34.57 -1.39
CA GLY A 84 3.66 34.22 -1.35
C GLY A 84 4.22 33.92 -2.74
N SER A 85 5.38 33.25 -2.78
CA SER A 85 6.08 32.89 -4.01
C SER A 85 5.80 31.44 -4.42
N ASP A 86 5.47 31.24 -5.69
CA ASP A 86 5.36 29.91 -6.34
C ASP A 86 6.71 29.29 -6.72
N THR A 87 7.82 29.93 -6.33
CA THR A 87 9.16 29.53 -6.73
C THR A 87 9.69 28.39 -5.86
N VAL A 88 10.27 27.39 -6.52
CA VAL A 88 11.15 26.41 -5.89
C VAL A 88 12.60 26.66 -6.31
N LEU A 89 13.48 26.79 -5.32
CA LEU A 89 14.93 26.73 -5.56
C LEU A 89 15.42 25.31 -5.29
N TYR A 90 16.18 24.71 -6.21
CA TYR A 90 16.62 23.33 -6.06
C TYR A 90 18.03 23.09 -6.61
N TRP A 91 18.75 22.15 -6.01
CA TRP A 91 20.10 21.78 -6.44
C TRP A 91 20.41 20.34 -6.05
N SER A 92 21.24 19.67 -6.85
CA SER A 92 21.77 18.37 -6.47
C SER A 92 22.77 18.53 -5.32
N GLU A 93 22.90 17.53 -4.46
CA GLU A 93 23.79 17.54 -3.29
C GLU A 93 25.26 17.89 -3.65
N ASN A 94 25.69 17.54 -4.87
CA ASN A 94 27.04 17.81 -5.38
C ASN A 94 27.19 19.16 -6.11
N SER A 95 26.11 19.91 -6.29
CA SER A 95 26.11 21.19 -7.00
C SER A 95 26.10 22.37 -6.02
N LYS A 96 26.89 23.40 -6.32
CA LYS A 96 26.78 24.72 -5.65
C LYS A 96 25.78 25.66 -6.35
N HIS A 97 25.32 25.28 -7.54
CA HIS A 97 24.39 26.08 -8.33
C HIS A 97 22.94 25.71 -7.98
N LYS A 98 22.17 26.70 -7.52
CA LYS A 98 20.73 26.58 -7.29
C LYS A 98 19.98 26.91 -8.58
N ASN A 99 19.28 25.92 -9.10
CA ASN A 99 18.30 26.09 -10.16
C ASN A 99 17.01 26.67 -9.57
N ARG A 100 16.17 27.20 -10.46
CA ARG A 100 14.89 27.82 -10.14
C ARG A 100 13.79 27.22 -11.00
N ALA A 101 12.66 26.88 -10.40
CA ALA A 101 11.45 26.46 -11.10
C ALA A 101 10.25 27.27 -10.60
N GLU A 102 9.38 27.68 -11.53
CA GLU A 102 8.17 28.43 -11.24
C GLU A 102 6.96 27.51 -11.24
N GLY A 103 6.18 27.57 -10.17
CA GLY A 103 4.90 26.90 -10.06
C GLY A 103 3.72 27.81 -10.38
N ILE A 104 2.56 27.35 -9.93
CA ILE A 104 1.31 28.09 -9.87
C ILE A 104 0.70 27.92 -8.48
N PHE A 105 -0.20 28.80 -8.09
CA PHE A 105 -1.09 28.54 -6.97
C PHE A 105 -2.55 28.49 -7.39
N VAL A 106 -3.33 27.75 -6.61
CA VAL A 106 -4.78 27.65 -6.71
C VAL A 106 -5.40 27.81 -5.33
N ARG A 107 -6.71 28.07 -5.32
CA ARG A 107 -7.52 28.10 -4.11
C ARG A 107 -8.88 27.48 -4.40
N TYR A 108 -9.50 26.94 -3.37
CA TYR A 108 -10.87 26.45 -3.48
C TYR A 108 -11.69 26.90 -2.27
N LYS A 109 -13.01 26.76 -2.44
CA LYS A 109 -13.99 26.88 -1.36
C LYS A 109 -14.80 25.59 -1.30
N PHE A 110 -15.14 25.18 -0.09
CA PHE A 110 -16.02 24.04 0.15
C PHE A 110 -16.96 24.42 1.30
N PHE A 111 -18.25 24.56 1.01
CA PHE A 111 -19.21 25.14 1.96
C PHE A 111 -18.72 26.49 2.53
N ASN A 112 -18.48 26.59 3.84
CA ASN A 112 -17.95 27.76 4.53
C ASN A 112 -16.42 27.76 4.65
N TYR A 113 -15.74 26.69 4.24
CA TYR A 113 -14.28 26.59 4.22
C TYR A 113 -13.71 27.32 3.00
N THR A 114 -12.62 28.05 3.22
CA THR A 114 -11.77 28.62 2.15
C THR A 114 -10.34 28.17 2.39
N SER A 115 -9.71 27.60 1.36
CA SER A 115 -8.32 27.13 1.48
C SER A 115 -7.33 28.28 1.65
N GLY A 116 -6.15 27.95 2.18
CA GLY A 116 -4.94 28.75 1.96
C GLY A 116 -4.56 28.80 0.48
N TYR A 117 -3.38 29.34 0.17
CA TYR A 117 -2.87 29.38 -1.20
C TYR A 117 -2.09 28.10 -1.46
N ILE A 118 -2.61 27.25 -2.34
CA ILE A 118 -2.07 25.91 -2.60
C ILE A 118 -1.17 26.00 -3.82
N HIS A 119 0.12 25.79 -3.62
CA HIS A 119 1.14 25.87 -4.65
C HIS A 119 1.44 24.52 -5.25
N HIS A 120 1.69 24.49 -6.55
CA HIS A 120 2.20 23.33 -7.29
C HIS A 120 3.31 23.77 -8.24
N CYS A 121 4.49 23.19 -8.07
CA CYS A 121 5.64 23.43 -8.94
C CYS A 121 6.19 22.11 -9.48
N THR A 122 6.26 21.99 -10.81
CA THR A 122 6.83 20.80 -11.46
C THR A 122 8.28 21.07 -11.86
N ILE A 123 9.20 20.36 -11.22
CA ILE A 123 10.60 20.32 -11.65
C ILE A 123 10.76 19.17 -12.64
N LYS A 124 11.47 19.41 -13.75
CA LYS A 124 11.68 18.44 -14.83
C LYS A 124 13.17 18.27 -15.12
N ASN A 125 13.49 17.26 -15.93
CA ASN A 125 14.84 17.00 -16.43
C ASN A 125 15.88 16.78 -15.31
N LEU A 126 15.45 16.20 -14.19
CA LEU A 126 16.35 15.83 -13.10
C LEU A 126 17.25 14.65 -13.51
N GLU A 127 18.40 14.54 -12.86
CA GLU A 127 19.27 13.38 -12.99
C GLU A 127 18.72 12.21 -12.18
N TYR A 128 18.89 10.99 -12.68
CA TYR A 128 18.49 9.77 -11.99
C TYR A 128 19.35 9.50 -10.75
N ASN A 129 18.81 8.75 -9.79
CA ASN A 129 19.50 8.28 -8.58
C ASN A 129 20.27 9.38 -7.84
N THR A 130 19.77 10.61 -7.87
CA THR A 130 20.46 11.80 -7.38
C THR A 130 19.64 12.45 -6.27
N LYS A 131 20.31 12.79 -5.17
CA LYS A 131 19.70 13.53 -4.08
C LYS A 131 19.65 15.02 -4.42
N TYR A 132 18.46 15.59 -4.31
CA TYR A 132 18.20 17.01 -4.51
C TYR A 132 17.74 17.64 -3.20
N MET A 133 18.31 18.79 -2.91
CA MET A 133 17.79 19.71 -1.90
C MET A 133 16.85 20.69 -2.59
N TYR A 134 15.79 21.11 -1.90
CA TYR A 134 14.92 22.17 -2.40
C TYR A 134 14.45 23.10 -1.27
N GLU A 135 14.15 24.34 -1.65
CA GLU A 135 13.67 25.42 -0.79
C GLU A 135 12.39 26.03 -1.36
N ILE A 136 11.45 26.32 -0.47
CA ILE A 136 10.16 26.96 -0.74
C ILE A 136 9.90 28.07 0.30
N GLY A 137 8.91 28.94 0.05
CA GLY A 137 8.64 30.10 0.90
C GLY A 137 9.60 31.27 0.65
N ILE A 138 10.09 31.38 -0.59
CA ILE A 138 11.03 32.43 -0.99
C ILE A 138 10.38 33.81 -0.78
N GLY A 139 11.12 34.72 -0.12
CA GLY A 139 10.66 36.07 0.21
C GLY A 139 10.19 36.25 1.66
N TYR A 140 9.76 35.17 2.32
CA TYR A 140 9.30 35.19 3.72
C TYR A 140 10.07 34.12 4.54
N THR A 141 9.35 33.19 5.17
CA THR A 141 9.97 32.08 5.90
C THR A 141 10.33 30.92 4.96
N ILE A 142 11.63 30.75 4.71
CA ILE A 142 12.14 29.68 3.86
C ILE A 142 12.20 28.35 4.65
N ARG A 143 11.67 27.29 4.05
CA ARG A 143 11.85 25.91 4.54
C ARG A 143 12.62 25.09 3.51
N ARG A 144 13.50 24.21 4.00
CA ARG A 144 14.37 23.35 3.19
C ARG A 144 14.05 21.89 3.43
N PHE A 145 13.99 21.14 2.33
CA PHE A 145 13.73 19.71 2.32
C PHE A 145 14.63 19.02 1.29
N TRP A 146 14.49 17.71 1.15
CA TRP A 146 15.22 16.93 0.16
C TRP A 146 14.40 15.76 -0.35
N PHE A 147 14.77 15.28 -1.52
CA PHE A 147 14.27 14.02 -2.08
C PHE A 147 15.39 13.35 -2.89
N LYS A 148 15.19 12.10 -3.26
CA LYS A 148 16.10 11.37 -4.15
C LYS A 148 15.32 10.84 -5.34
N THR A 149 15.76 11.20 -6.55
CA THR A 149 15.15 10.66 -7.77
C THR A 149 15.38 9.15 -7.87
N PRO A 150 14.44 8.39 -8.45
CA PRO A 150 14.64 6.97 -8.67
C PRO A 150 15.82 6.71 -9.62
N PRO A 151 16.41 5.50 -9.61
CA PRO A 151 17.27 5.06 -10.70
C PRO A 151 16.50 5.05 -12.03
N ARG A 152 17.23 5.10 -13.15
CA ARG A 152 16.64 4.94 -14.47
C ARG A 152 15.89 3.61 -14.54
N THR A 153 14.70 3.61 -15.13
CA THR A 153 13.90 2.39 -15.32
C THR A 153 14.69 1.32 -16.09
N GLY A 154 14.56 0.08 -15.64
CA GLY A 154 15.25 -1.06 -16.23
C GLY A 154 14.77 -2.37 -15.61
N PRO A 155 14.95 -3.51 -16.29
CA PRO A 155 14.33 -4.78 -15.90
C PRO A 155 14.81 -5.29 -14.54
N ASP A 156 16.08 -5.11 -14.20
CA ASP A 156 16.67 -5.62 -12.95
C ASP A 156 16.92 -4.54 -11.91
N VAL A 157 16.29 -3.38 -12.05
CA VAL A 157 16.52 -2.24 -11.15
C VAL A 157 15.75 -2.47 -9.85
N PRO A 158 16.43 -2.60 -8.70
CA PRO A 158 15.76 -2.84 -7.43
C PRO A 158 15.12 -1.56 -6.89
N TYR A 159 13.95 -1.69 -6.28
CA TYR A 159 13.22 -0.57 -5.67
C TYR A 159 12.31 -1.05 -4.55
N THR A 160 12.16 -0.23 -3.51
CA THR A 160 11.37 -0.57 -2.32
C THR A 160 10.22 0.41 -2.19
N PHE A 161 9.00 -0.07 -2.33
CA PHE A 161 7.78 0.68 -2.11
C PHE A 161 7.22 0.39 -0.71
N GLY A 162 6.81 1.44 0.00
CA GLY A 162 5.87 1.33 1.10
C GLY A 162 4.44 1.26 0.58
N LEU A 163 3.56 0.61 1.31
CA LEU A 163 2.14 0.46 0.98
C LEU A 163 1.32 0.88 2.19
N ILE A 164 0.44 1.86 2.00
CA ILE A 164 -0.46 2.38 3.03
C ILE A 164 -1.80 2.68 2.36
N GLY A 165 -2.91 2.23 2.93
CA GLY A 165 -4.25 2.69 2.61
C GLY A 165 -4.93 3.20 3.87
N ASP A 166 -5.95 4.06 3.70
CA ASP A 166 -6.95 4.27 4.75
C ASP A 166 -6.32 4.79 6.06
N LEU A 167 -5.40 5.74 5.91
CA LEU A 167 -4.52 6.16 7.01
C LEU A 167 -5.31 6.93 8.06
N GLY A 168 -6.06 7.96 7.67
CA GLY A 168 -6.72 8.87 8.60
C GLY A 168 -5.71 9.66 9.44
N GLN A 169 -6.14 10.09 10.62
CA GLN A 169 -5.35 10.98 11.49
C GLN A 169 -5.50 10.66 12.99
N THR A 170 -5.67 9.38 13.32
CA THR A 170 -5.74 8.87 14.69
C THR A 170 -4.35 8.64 15.28
N HIS A 171 -4.29 8.30 16.57
CA HIS A 171 -3.04 7.82 17.16
C HIS A 171 -2.52 6.54 16.50
N ASP A 172 -3.41 5.65 16.01
CA ASP A 172 -3.02 4.45 15.28
C ASP A 172 -2.43 4.79 13.91
N SER A 173 -2.99 5.79 13.22
CA SER A 173 -2.42 6.35 11.97
C SER A 173 -0.97 6.81 12.19
N ASN A 174 -0.72 7.51 13.29
CA ASN A 174 0.62 7.99 13.65
C ASN A 174 1.59 6.83 13.95
N VAL A 175 1.12 5.78 14.63
CA VAL A 175 1.91 4.57 14.87
C VAL A 175 2.26 3.88 13.55
N THR A 176 1.30 3.72 12.62
CA THR A 176 1.54 3.13 11.29
C THR A 176 2.63 3.89 10.54
N LEU A 177 2.52 5.22 10.48
CA LEU A 177 3.52 6.07 9.82
C LEU A 177 4.90 5.94 10.48
N THR A 178 4.95 5.96 11.82
CA THR A 178 6.19 5.80 12.59
C THR A 178 6.84 4.44 12.35
N HIS A 179 6.03 3.38 12.24
CA HIS A 179 6.49 2.01 11.94
C HIS A 179 7.09 1.93 10.54
N TYR A 180 6.42 2.53 9.55
CA TYR A 180 6.93 2.64 8.17
C TYR A 180 8.28 3.39 8.12
N GLU A 181 8.37 4.56 8.75
CA GLU A 181 9.61 5.37 8.78
C GLU A 181 10.76 4.66 9.50
N SER A 182 10.45 3.84 10.50
CA SER A 182 11.42 3.07 11.29
C SER A 182 11.74 1.69 10.70
N ASN A 183 11.07 1.29 9.62
CA ASN A 183 11.21 -0.03 9.04
C ASN A 183 12.61 -0.21 8.42
N PRO A 184 13.37 -1.28 8.74
CA PRO A 184 14.74 -1.46 8.27
C PRO A 184 14.85 -1.63 6.75
N LYS A 185 13.76 -1.95 6.05
CA LYS A 185 13.76 -2.02 4.58
C LYS A 185 13.82 -0.66 3.89
N ASN A 186 13.59 0.42 4.63
CA ASN A 186 13.74 1.80 4.19
C ASN A 186 13.02 2.10 2.87
N GLY A 187 11.69 2.14 2.94
CA GLY A 187 10.82 2.44 1.81
C GLY A 187 11.20 3.77 1.14
N LYS A 188 11.26 3.76 -0.20
CA LYS A 188 11.71 4.93 -0.99
C LYS A 188 10.56 5.75 -1.54
N THR A 189 9.38 5.15 -1.65
CA THR A 189 8.15 5.76 -2.16
C THR A 189 6.97 5.02 -1.55
N VAL A 190 5.94 5.75 -1.15
CA VAL A 190 4.68 5.15 -0.67
C VAL A 190 3.70 5.09 -1.84
N LEU A 191 3.15 3.90 -2.10
CA LEU A 191 1.92 3.75 -2.88
C LEU A 191 0.76 3.88 -1.91
N PHE A 192 -0.02 4.96 -2.06
CA PHE A 192 -1.13 5.27 -1.18
C PHE A 192 -2.46 4.86 -1.83
N LEU A 193 -3.27 4.06 -1.15
CA LEU A 193 -4.36 3.29 -1.78
C LEU A 193 -5.78 3.86 -1.60
N GLY A 194 -5.87 5.17 -1.37
CA GLY A 194 -7.13 5.86 -1.14
C GLY A 194 -7.33 6.20 0.33
N ASP A 195 -8.36 7.01 0.59
CA ASP A 195 -8.82 7.44 1.90
C ASP A 195 -7.72 8.04 2.79
N LEU A 196 -7.44 9.32 2.51
CA LEU A 196 -6.32 10.06 3.08
C LEU A 196 -6.62 10.57 4.48
N SER A 197 -7.55 11.55 4.58
CA SER A 197 -7.75 12.34 5.80
C SER A 197 -8.98 11.97 6.61
N TYR A 198 -9.96 11.30 6.00
CA TYR A 198 -11.29 11.06 6.59
C TYR A 198 -12.00 12.35 7.07
N SER A 199 -11.66 13.50 6.47
CA SER A 199 -12.21 14.80 6.88
C SER A 199 -13.70 14.97 6.56
N ASN A 200 -14.28 14.07 5.77
CA ASN A 200 -15.72 14.03 5.45
C ASN A 200 -16.61 13.59 6.63
N ASP A 201 -16.01 13.06 7.69
CA ASP A 201 -16.75 12.56 8.85
C ASP A 201 -16.92 13.63 9.93
N TYR A 202 -16.36 14.82 9.68
CA TYR A 202 -16.56 16.01 10.50
C TYR A 202 -17.82 16.78 10.08
N PRO A 203 -18.46 17.51 11.02
CA PRO A 203 -19.65 18.30 10.71
C PRO A 203 -19.44 19.22 9.50
N PHE A 204 -20.48 19.38 8.67
CA PHE A 204 -20.48 20.18 7.43
C PHE A 204 -19.70 19.59 6.24
N HIS A 205 -19.20 18.35 6.35
CA HIS A 205 -18.51 17.63 5.27
C HIS A 205 -19.17 16.29 4.90
N ASP A 206 -20.46 16.13 5.25
CA ASP A 206 -21.26 14.90 5.25
C ASP A 206 -21.47 14.27 3.85
N ASN A 207 -20.43 13.59 3.37
CA ASN A 207 -20.51 12.67 2.24
C ASN A 207 -20.49 11.20 2.70
N THR A 208 -20.78 10.92 3.97
CA THR A 208 -20.72 9.56 4.53
C THR A 208 -21.69 8.62 3.83
N ARG A 209 -21.13 7.58 3.20
CA ARG A 209 -21.87 6.43 2.68
C ARG A 209 -21.31 5.19 3.34
N ASN A 210 -21.76 4.90 4.55
CA ASN A 210 -21.36 3.67 5.23
C ASN A 210 -22.26 2.53 4.74
N SER A 211 -21.73 1.68 3.86
CA SER A 211 -22.32 0.39 3.50
C SER A 211 -21.39 -0.75 3.91
N HIS A 212 -21.99 -1.90 4.20
CA HIS A 212 -21.25 -3.14 4.45
C HIS A 212 -20.44 -3.53 3.20
N HIS A 213 -19.10 -3.65 3.33
CA HIS A 213 -18.15 -3.82 2.21
C HIS A 213 -18.15 -5.19 1.50
N PHE A 214 -19.28 -5.89 1.48
CA PHE A 214 -19.38 -7.19 0.81
C PHE A 214 -19.76 -7.02 -0.66
N MET A 215 -18.97 -7.61 -1.56
CA MET A 215 -19.18 -7.62 -3.02
C MET A 215 -19.15 -6.25 -3.73
N GLU A 216 -18.67 -5.19 -3.07
CA GLU A 216 -18.64 -3.83 -3.66
C GLU A 216 -17.72 -3.74 -4.90
N GLY A 217 -16.63 -4.52 -4.91
CA GLY A 217 -15.70 -4.60 -6.05
C GLY A 217 -16.18 -5.42 -7.25
N GLU A 218 -17.32 -6.11 -7.17
CA GLU A 218 -17.75 -7.08 -8.20
C GLU A 218 -17.98 -6.45 -9.57
N THR A 219 -18.55 -5.24 -9.61
CA THR A 219 -18.82 -4.53 -10.86
C THR A 219 -17.53 -4.20 -11.61
N MET A 220 -16.49 -3.79 -10.88
CA MET A 220 -15.17 -3.53 -11.44
C MET A 220 -14.47 -4.84 -11.88
N ARG A 221 -14.58 -5.89 -11.05
CA ARG A 221 -14.00 -7.21 -11.32
C ARG A 221 -14.51 -7.78 -12.65
N VAL A 222 -15.81 -7.77 -12.88
CA VAL A 222 -16.44 -8.28 -14.12
C VAL A 222 -15.88 -7.61 -15.38
N VAL A 223 -15.47 -6.34 -15.29
CA VAL A 223 -14.93 -5.59 -16.43
C VAL A 223 -13.41 -5.82 -16.59
N PHE A 224 -12.64 -5.74 -15.51
CA PHE A 224 -11.17 -5.65 -15.61
C PHE A 224 -10.39 -6.91 -15.27
N GLU A 225 -10.95 -7.87 -14.53
CA GLU A 225 -10.22 -9.07 -14.11
C GLU A 225 -9.67 -9.85 -15.31
N SER A 226 -10.47 -9.98 -16.38
CA SER A 226 -10.02 -10.63 -17.63
C SER A 226 -8.80 -9.94 -18.26
N TRP A 227 -8.68 -8.62 -18.11
CA TRP A 227 -7.52 -7.87 -18.61
C TRP A 227 -6.32 -8.06 -17.70
N PHE A 228 -6.51 -8.08 -16.37
CA PHE A 228 -5.42 -8.35 -15.44
C PHE A 228 -4.79 -9.72 -15.68
N VAL A 229 -5.62 -10.75 -15.89
CA VAL A 229 -5.17 -12.10 -16.25
C VAL A 229 -4.49 -12.11 -17.63
N LYS A 230 -5.11 -11.48 -18.64
CA LYS A 230 -4.56 -11.41 -20.01
C LYS A 230 -3.17 -10.78 -20.05
N TYR A 231 -2.96 -9.70 -19.28
CA TYR A 231 -1.70 -8.97 -19.22
C TYR A 231 -0.76 -9.45 -18.11
N LYS A 232 -1.12 -10.52 -17.39
CA LYS A 232 -0.30 -11.15 -16.35
C LYS A 232 0.16 -10.14 -15.30
N VAL A 233 -0.78 -9.33 -14.81
CA VAL A 233 -0.53 -8.40 -13.70
C VAL A 233 0.05 -9.21 -12.53
N ASP A 234 1.13 -8.73 -11.92
CA ASP A 234 1.78 -9.45 -10.83
C ASP A 234 1.00 -9.35 -9.51
N VAL A 235 0.55 -8.13 -9.19
CA VAL A 235 -0.12 -7.80 -7.94
C VAL A 235 -1.10 -6.65 -8.13
N VAL A 236 -2.22 -6.70 -7.42
CA VAL A 236 -3.19 -5.61 -7.29
C VAL A 236 -3.28 -5.23 -5.82
N PHE A 237 -2.98 -3.97 -5.50
CA PHE A 237 -3.10 -3.42 -4.14
C PHE A 237 -4.40 -2.63 -4.02
N SER A 238 -5.12 -2.79 -2.91
CA SER A 238 -6.34 -2.04 -2.59
C SER A 238 -6.37 -1.66 -1.12
N GLY A 239 -7.07 -0.57 -0.79
CA GLY A 239 -7.42 -0.18 0.57
C GLY A 239 -8.88 -0.55 0.90
N HIS A 240 -9.63 0.41 1.45
CA HIS A 240 -11.08 0.41 1.67
C HIS A 240 -11.57 -0.52 2.78
N VAL A 241 -11.16 -1.78 2.77
CA VAL A 241 -11.45 -2.67 3.90
C VAL A 241 -10.36 -2.48 4.96
N HIS A 242 -10.77 -2.13 6.18
CA HIS A 242 -9.87 -1.80 7.29
C HIS A 242 -9.20 -3.01 7.96
N ALA A 243 -8.58 -3.86 7.15
CA ALA A 243 -7.86 -5.05 7.54
C ALA A 243 -6.80 -5.39 6.48
N TYR A 244 -5.95 -6.36 6.81
CA TYR A 244 -5.03 -6.96 5.85
C TYR A 244 -5.58 -8.27 5.31
N GLU A 245 -5.51 -8.45 3.99
CA GLU A 245 -5.80 -9.74 3.34
C GLU A 245 -4.94 -9.93 2.09
N ARG A 246 -4.47 -11.15 1.87
CA ARG A 246 -3.72 -11.57 0.68
C ARG A 246 -4.38 -12.79 0.07
N SER A 247 -4.68 -12.73 -1.22
CA SER A 247 -5.25 -13.83 -1.98
C SER A 247 -4.18 -14.84 -2.44
N LYS A 248 -4.63 -16.00 -2.93
CA LYS A 248 -3.89 -16.84 -3.88
C LYS A 248 -3.99 -16.22 -5.29
N ARG A 249 -3.20 -16.72 -6.24
CA ARG A 249 -3.38 -16.38 -7.67
C ARG A 249 -4.61 -17.11 -8.21
N ILE A 250 -5.72 -16.40 -8.29
CA ILE A 250 -7.04 -16.93 -8.67
C ILE A 250 -7.70 -16.04 -9.71
N SER A 251 -8.56 -16.63 -10.54
CA SER A 251 -9.42 -15.87 -11.45
C SER A 251 -10.86 -16.39 -11.43
N ASN A 252 -11.81 -15.49 -11.68
CA ASN A 252 -13.24 -15.81 -11.83
C ASN A 252 -13.82 -15.18 -13.11
N ILE A 253 -13.19 -15.50 -14.24
CA ILE A 253 -13.46 -14.89 -15.56
C ILE A 253 -14.20 -15.82 -16.53
N ALA A 254 -14.52 -17.05 -16.12
CA ALA A 254 -15.12 -18.06 -16.98
C ALA A 254 -16.65 -17.94 -17.10
N TYR A 255 -17.29 -17.18 -16.22
CA TYR A 255 -18.74 -17.06 -16.14
C TYR A 255 -19.35 -16.44 -17.42
N ASN A 256 -20.37 -17.09 -18.00
CA ASN A 256 -21.07 -16.60 -19.19
C ASN A 256 -22.61 -16.63 -19.07
N ILE A 257 -23.13 -16.54 -17.85
CA ILE A 257 -24.55 -16.71 -17.49
C ILE A 257 -25.00 -18.18 -17.56
N VAL A 258 -24.86 -18.83 -18.71
CA VAL A 258 -25.44 -20.17 -18.98
C VAL A 258 -24.61 -21.30 -18.37
N ASN A 259 -23.28 -21.15 -18.32
CA ASN A 259 -22.37 -22.20 -17.88
C ASN A 259 -22.31 -22.39 -16.36
N GLY A 260 -22.84 -21.46 -15.57
CA GLY A 260 -22.77 -21.50 -14.10
C GLY A 260 -21.35 -21.46 -13.51
N MET A 261 -20.32 -21.18 -14.31
CA MET A 261 -18.92 -21.19 -13.85
C MET A 261 -18.56 -19.88 -13.14
N CYS A 262 -19.06 -19.71 -11.90
CA CYS A 262 -18.91 -18.50 -11.10
C CYS A 262 -18.05 -18.68 -9.83
N THR A 263 -17.33 -19.80 -9.73
CA THR A 263 -16.42 -20.09 -8.61
C THR A 263 -14.99 -19.70 -9.01
N PRO A 264 -14.26 -18.92 -8.19
CA PRO A 264 -12.86 -18.64 -8.45
C PRO A 264 -12.02 -19.92 -8.53
N VAL A 265 -11.10 -19.97 -9.48
CA VAL A 265 -10.21 -21.11 -9.72
C VAL A 265 -8.75 -20.67 -9.66
N ASP A 266 -7.86 -21.59 -9.32
CA ASP A 266 -6.42 -21.34 -9.35
C ASP A 266 -5.97 -20.98 -10.78
N ASP A 267 -5.29 -19.85 -10.92
CA ASP A 267 -4.83 -19.33 -12.21
C ASP A 267 -3.49 -18.63 -12.03
N GLN A 268 -2.41 -19.27 -12.50
CA GLN A 268 -1.06 -18.71 -12.38
C GLN A 268 -0.83 -17.46 -13.24
N SER A 269 -1.74 -17.15 -14.18
CA SER A 269 -1.71 -15.89 -14.93
C SER A 269 -2.42 -14.74 -14.21
N ALA A 270 -3.17 -15.02 -13.15
CA ALA A 270 -3.86 -14.01 -12.36
C ALA A 270 -2.91 -13.32 -11.36
N PRO A 271 -3.16 -12.06 -11.00
CA PRO A 271 -2.42 -11.38 -9.95
C PRO A 271 -2.67 -11.98 -8.57
N VAL A 272 -1.80 -11.65 -7.62
CA VAL A 272 -2.16 -11.70 -6.20
C VAL A 272 -2.91 -10.41 -5.87
N TYR A 273 -4.04 -10.52 -5.19
CA TYR A 273 -4.78 -9.37 -4.65
C TYR A 273 -4.37 -9.17 -3.20
N ILE A 274 -4.00 -7.95 -2.85
CA ILE A 274 -3.62 -7.56 -1.49
C ILE A 274 -4.48 -6.36 -1.06
N THR A 275 -5.24 -6.58 0.01
CA THR A 275 -5.94 -5.54 0.75
C THR A 275 -5.05 -5.07 1.89
N ILE A 276 -4.81 -3.75 1.96
CA ILE A 276 -3.95 -3.11 2.96
C ILE A 276 -4.52 -1.74 3.35
N GLY A 277 -5.82 -1.73 3.66
CA GLY A 277 -6.57 -0.58 4.15
C GLY A 277 -6.52 -0.43 5.67
N ASP A 278 -5.51 -1.03 6.30
CA ASP A 278 -5.34 -1.11 7.74
C ASP A 278 -4.46 0.01 8.30
N GLY A 279 -4.48 1.19 7.67
CA GLY A 279 -3.62 2.32 8.02
C GLY A 279 -3.88 2.92 9.40
N GLY A 280 -5.08 2.75 9.96
CA GLY A 280 -5.41 3.20 11.32
C GLY A 280 -6.47 4.28 11.41
N ASN A 281 -7.32 4.45 10.39
CA ASN A 281 -8.40 5.44 10.43
C ASN A 281 -9.39 5.24 11.60
N HIS A 282 -10.23 6.26 11.82
CA HIS A 282 -11.13 6.32 12.96
C HIS A 282 -12.39 5.44 12.88
N ASP A 283 -12.67 4.77 11.76
CA ASP A 283 -13.76 3.80 11.68
C ASP A 283 -13.38 2.48 12.36
N GLY A 284 -12.08 2.28 12.61
CA GLY A 284 -11.56 1.10 13.28
C GLY A 284 -11.39 -0.10 12.34
N PRO A 285 -10.87 -1.22 12.86
CA PRO A 285 -10.56 -2.39 12.05
C PRO A 285 -11.81 -3.20 11.65
N ALA A 286 -11.78 -3.79 10.46
CA ALA A 286 -12.84 -4.65 9.94
C ALA A 286 -12.76 -6.07 10.53
N ILE A 287 -13.43 -6.29 11.67
CA ILE A 287 -13.35 -7.55 12.44
C ILE A 287 -14.24 -8.67 11.87
N GLY A 288 -15.34 -8.33 11.18
CA GLY A 288 -16.29 -9.32 10.65
C GLY A 288 -15.78 -9.96 9.35
N MET A 289 -15.25 -11.18 9.43
CA MET A 289 -14.78 -11.94 8.27
C MET A 289 -15.76 -13.06 7.87
N VAL A 290 -15.83 -13.36 6.57
CA VAL A 290 -16.63 -14.49 6.06
C VAL A 290 -16.03 -15.80 6.55
N GLU A 291 -16.86 -16.65 7.17
CA GLU A 291 -16.47 -17.96 7.69
C GLU A 291 -17.23 -19.11 6.99
N PRO A 292 -16.57 -20.25 6.70
CA PRO A 292 -15.13 -20.49 6.84
C PRO A 292 -14.32 -19.63 5.87
N GLN A 293 -13.02 -19.43 6.13
CA GLN A 293 -12.12 -18.73 5.22
C GLN A 293 -12.26 -19.26 3.78
N PRO A 294 -12.62 -18.40 2.80
CA PRO A 294 -12.71 -18.81 1.42
C PRO A 294 -11.38 -19.35 0.90
N SER A 295 -11.42 -20.38 0.05
CA SER A 295 -10.23 -21.06 -0.45
C SER A 295 -9.27 -20.16 -1.24
N PHE A 296 -9.77 -19.06 -1.81
CA PHE A 296 -8.99 -18.05 -2.53
C PHE A 296 -8.19 -17.13 -1.60
N SER A 297 -8.58 -17.01 -0.32
CA SER A 297 -7.87 -16.20 0.68
C SER A 297 -6.68 -17.01 1.20
N ALA A 298 -5.47 -16.47 1.09
CA ALA A 298 -4.25 -17.12 1.54
C ALA A 298 -3.91 -16.72 2.98
N TYR A 299 -4.06 -15.44 3.31
CA TYR A 299 -3.87 -14.89 4.64
C TYR A 299 -4.83 -13.73 4.87
N ARG A 300 -5.38 -13.58 6.08
CA ARG A 300 -6.17 -12.40 6.47
C ARG A 300 -6.06 -12.14 7.98
N GLU A 301 -5.98 -10.87 8.38
CA GLU A 301 -5.96 -10.47 9.79
C GLU A 301 -6.46 -9.03 9.98
N ALA A 302 -7.25 -8.78 11.03
CA ALA A 302 -7.75 -7.47 11.41
C ALA A 302 -6.82 -6.79 12.44
N SER A 303 -5.63 -6.43 11.98
CA SER A 303 -4.65 -5.58 12.70
C SER A 303 -4.36 -4.35 11.87
N PHE A 304 -3.94 -3.25 12.51
CA PHE A 304 -3.37 -2.10 11.80
C PHE A 304 -1.90 -2.34 11.46
N GLY A 305 -1.44 -1.70 10.38
CA GLY A 305 -0.10 -1.91 9.87
C GLY A 305 0.16 -1.25 8.52
N HIS A 306 1.28 -1.63 7.93
CA HIS A 306 1.68 -1.21 6.59
C HIS A 306 2.41 -2.34 5.85
N GLY A 307 2.52 -2.19 4.54
CA GLY A 307 3.22 -3.15 3.68
C GLY A 307 4.53 -2.60 3.15
N ILE A 308 5.45 -3.50 2.83
CA ILE A 308 6.66 -3.23 2.06
C ILE A 308 6.69 -4.15 0.84
N PHE A 309 6.80 -3.57 -0.36
CA PHE A 309 7.02 -4.28 -1.60
C PHE A 309 8.42 -3.97 -2.14
N ASP A 310 9.32 -4.94 -2.01
CA ASP A 310 10.76 -4.81 -2.20
C ASP A 310 11.20 -5.59 -3.44
N ILE A 311 11.25 -4.89 -4.58
CA ILE A 311 11.66 -5.44 -5.88
C ILE A 311 13.18 -5.69 -5.85
N LYS A 312 13.57 -6.94 -6.09
CA LYS A 312 14.98 -7.34 -6.12
C LYS A 312 15.57 -7.28 -7.52
N ASN A 313 14.81 -7.75 -8.51
CA ASN A 313 15.20 -7.82 -9.92
C ASN A 313 13.98 -8.18 -10.77
N ARG A 314 14.18 -8.50 -12.06
CA ARG A 314 13.08 -8.81 -12.98
C ARG A 314 12.26 -10.05 -12.62
N THR A 315 12.79 -10.96 -11.79
CA THR A 315 12.13 -12.24 -11.47
C THR A 315 11.58 -12.31 -10.06
N HIS A 316 12.10 -11.50 -9.12
CA HIS A 316 11.73 -11.57 -7.71
C HIS A 316 11.39 -10.21 -7.12
N ALA A 317 10.30 -10.17 -6.38
CA ALA A 317 10.00 -9.15 -5.39
C ALA A 317 9.65 -9.82 -4.06
N TYR A 318 9.94 -9.15 -2.96
CA TYR A 318 9.59 -9.60 -1.62
C TYR A 318 8.53 -8.68 -1.05
N PHE A 319 7.42 -9.27 -0.62
CA PHE A 319 6.39 -8.55 0.11
C PHE A 319 6.47 -8.91 1.59
N SER A 320 6.32 -7.92 2.47
CA SER A 320 5.98 -8.17 3.87
C SER A 320 4.99 -7.18 4.42
N TRP A 321 4.13 -7.66 5.30
CA TRP A 321 3.18 -6.87 6.08
C TRP A 321 3.64 -6.81 7.54
N HIS A 322 3.57 -5.62 8.12
CA HIS A 322 4.12 -5.27 9.42
C HIS A 322 2.99 -4.72 10.28
N ARG A 323 2.75 -5.35 11.43
CA ARG A 323 1.68 -4.93 12.35
C ARG A 323 2.18 -3.88 13.32
N ASN A 324 1.32 -2.92 13.65
CA ASN A 324 1.63 -1.83 14.57
C ASN A 324 2.05 -2.31 15.97
N GLN A 325 1.49 -3.43 16.45
CA GLN A 325 1.82 -3.99 17.75
C GLN A 325 3.15 -4.76 17.82
N ASP A 326 3.73 -5.09 16.66
CA ASP A 326 5.01 -5.81 16.60
C ASP A 326 6.19 -4.83 16.49
N GLY A 327 7.41 -5.32 16.70
CA GLY A 327 8.61 -4.51 16.48
C GLY A 327 8.78 -4.10 15.01
N TYR A 328 9.49 -2.99 14.76
CA TYR A 328 9.63 -2.37 13.43
C TYR A 328 10.19 -3.26 12.30
N ALA A 329 10.88 -4.35 12.67
CA ALA A 329 11.46 -5.32 11.73
C ALA A 329 10.66 -6.62 11.61
N VAL A 330 9.60 -6.80 12.40
CA VAL A 330 8.85 -8.05 12.49
C VAL A 330 7.82 -8.13 11.37
N GLU A 331 7.86 -9.23 10.63
CA GLU A 331 6.97 -9.49 9.50
C GLU A 331 5.91 -10.50 9.93
N ALA A 332 4.66 -10.07 9.99
CA ALA A 332 3.53 -10.91 10.39
C ALA A 332 3.06 -11.82 9.26
N ASP A 333 3.14 -11.33 8.03
CA ASP A 333 3.00 -12.12 6.81
C ASP A 333 4.07 -11.67 5.80
N SER A 334 4.63 -12.62 5.06
CA SER A 334 5.70 -12.36 4.11
C SER A 334 5.69 -13.37 2.97
N PHE A 335 6.05 -12.90 1.78
CA PHE A 335 5.80 -13.63 0.55
C PHE A 335 6.78 -13.24 -0.56
N TRP A 336 7.36 -14.26 -1.22
CA TRP A 336 8.15 -14.08 -2.42
C TRP A 336 7.26 -14.08 -3.66
N PHE A 337 7.24 -12.95 -4.36
CA PHE A 337 6.65 -12.84 -5.69
C PHE A 337 7.63 -13.33 -6.74
N HIS A 338 7.18 -14.28 -7.55
CA HIS A 338 7.81 -14.54 -8.84
C HIS A 338 7.08 -13.78 -9.95
N ASN A 339 7.87 -13.08 -10.77
CA ASN A 339 7.33 -12.27 -11.85
C ASN A 339 6.63 -13.15 -12.92
N SER A 340 5.42 -12.77 -13.27
CA SER A 340 4.51 -13.52 -14.12
C SER A 340 4.94 -13.54 -15.60
N TYR A 341 5.84 -12.66 -16.00
CA TYR A 341 6.40 -12.58 -17.35
C TYR A 341 7.77 -13.28 -17.45
N TRP A 342 8.69 -12.98 -16.54
CA TRP A 342 10.08 -13.45 -16.56
C TRP A 342 10.30 -14.79 -15.84
N ASN A 343 9.38 -15.18 -14.94
CA ASN A 343 9.42 -16.46 -14.23
C ASN A 343 8.01 -17.08 -14.07
N PRO A 344 7.29 -17.35 -15.18
CA PRO A 344 5.89 -17.77 -15.13
C PRO A 344 5.66 -19.17 -14.53
N LEU A 345 6.72 -19.98 -14.44
CA LEU A 345 6.67 -21.32 -13.81
C LEU A 345 7.06 -21.28 -12.34
N GLY A 346 7.57 -20.15 -11.84
CA GLY A 346 7.88 -19.95 -10.43
C GLY A 346 6.59 -19.85 -9.62
N LYS A 347 6.36 -20.79 -8.71
CA LYS A 347 5.25 -20.71 -7.76
C LYS A 347 5.64 -19.78 -6.64
N SER A 348 4.90 -18.69 -6.45
CA SER A 348 5.11 -17.80 -5.31
C SER A 348 4.84 -18.54 -3.99
N PHE A 349 5.63 -18.25 -2.95
CA PHE A 349 5.57 -18.97 -1.68
C PHE A 349 5.73 -18.03 -0.48
N VAL A 350 5.14 -18.44 0.64
CA VAL A 350 5.30 -17.76 1.94
C VAL A 350 6.75 -17.89 2.39
N ALA A 351 7.38 -16.79 2.80
CA ALA A 351 8.77 -16.85 3.25
C ALA A 351 8.86 -17.61 4.57
N GLN A 352 9.93 -18.41 4.73
CA GLN A 352 10.22 -19.05 6.02
C GLN A 352 10.95 -18.03 6.89
N ASN A 353 10.34 -17.66 8.02
CA ASN A 353 10.92 -16.75 9.01
C ASN A 353 12.11 -17.39 9.75
#